data_AF-A0A3D2I240-F1
#
_entry.id   AF-A0A3D2I240-F1
#
_cell.length_a   1.000
_cell.length_b   1.000
_cell.length_c   1.000
_cell.angle_alpha   90.00
_cell.angle_beta   90.00
_cell.angle_gamma   90.00
#
_symmetry.space_group_name_H-M   'P 1'
#
loop_
_entity.id
_entity.type
_entity.pdbx_description
1 polymer ?
#
loop_
_entity_poly.entity_id
_entity_poly.type
_entity_poly.pdbx_seq_one_letter_code
_entity_poly.pdbx_strand_id
1 'polypeptide(L)'
;MLEKMFKLKENNTSFRTEVVAGLTTFMAMAYILAVNPNILSATGMNPDAILLATALASFVGCMAMALLANYPFALAPGMGL
;
A
#
# COMPACT_ATOMS: atom_id res chain seq x y z
N MET A 1 -11.35 10.71 -16.84
CA MET A 1 -10.64 9.42 -17.04
C MET A 1 -10.73 8.55 -15.79
N LEU A 2 -10.34 9.06 -14.61
CA LEU A 2 -10.46 8.34 -13.33
C LEU A 2 -11.88 7.83 -13.03
N GLU A 3 -12.93 8.64 -13.24
CA GLU A 3 -14.32 8.21 -13.02
C GLU A 3 -14.75 7.02 -13.90
N LYS A 4 -14.25 6.91 -15.13
CA LYS A 4 -14.56 5.80 -16.05
C LYS A 4 -13.74 4.55 -15.74
N MET A 5 -12.50 4.72 -15.28
CA MET A 5 -11.63 3.60 -14.91
C MET A 5 -12.07 2.98 -13.58
N PHE A 6 -12.22 3.77 -12.53
CA PHE A 6 -12.55 3.30 -11.17
C PHE A 6 -14.05 3.28 -10.87
N LYS A 7 -14.90 3.65 -11.84
CA LYS A 7 -16.36 3.61 -11.74
C LYS A 7 -16.89 4.29 -10.47
N LEU A 8 -16.28 5.41 -10.06
CA LEU A 8 -16.54 6.08 -8.78
C LEU A 8 -18.04 6.35 -8.56
N LYS A 9 -18.75 6.74 -9.63
CA LYS A 9 -20.19 7.02 -9.58
C LYS A 9 -21.06 5.76 -9.41
N GLU A 10 -20.65 4.63 -9.98
CA GLU A 10 -21.32 3.32 -9.76
C GLU A 10 -21.03 2.81 -8.34
N ASN A 11 -19.83 3.09 -7.82
CA ASN A 11 -19.42 2.75 -6.46
C ASN A 11 -19.91 3.75 -5.39
N ASN A 12 -20.68 4.78 -5.79
CA ASN A 12 -21.16 5.86 -4.91
C ASN A 12 -20.05 6.57 -4.11
N THR A 13 -18.84 6.68 -4.68
CA THR A 13 -17.69 7.35 -4.06
C THR A 13 -17.29 8.62 -4.82
N SER A 14 -16.45 9.44 -4.19
CA SER A 14 -15.90 10.66 -4.81
C SER A 14 -14.38 10.64 -4.73
N PHE A 15 -13.71 11.37 -5.63
CA PHE A 15 -12.25 11.49 -5.61
C PHE A 15 -11.71 11.90 -4.22
N ARG A 16 -12.38 12.84 -3.55
CA ARG A 16 -11.99 13.28 -2.20
C ARG A 16 -12.12 12.15 -1.18
N THR A 17 -13.18 11.36 -1.27
CA THR A 17 -13.41 10.19 -0.40
C THR A 17 -12.32 9.14 -0.60
N GLU A 18 -11.95 8.83 -1.84
CA GLU A 18 -10.91 7.85 -2.16
C GLU A 18 -9.53 8.28 -1.65
N VAL A 19 -9.18 9.57 -1.79
CA VAL A 19 -7.91 10.11 -1.27
C VAL A 19 -7.85 9.99 0.24
N VAL A 20 -8.93 10.34 0.94
CA VAL A 20 -8.99 10.21 2.41
C VAL A 20 -8.95 8.74 2.82
N ALA A 21 -9.70 7.86 2.14
CA ALA A 21 -9.70 6.43 2.41
C ALA A 21 -8.30 5.83 2.22
N GLY A 22 -7.62 6.15 1.13
CA GLY A 22 -6.25 5.71 0.88
C GLY A 22 -5.27 6.19 1.95
N LEU A 23 -5.40 7.45 2.40
CA LEU A 23 -4.58 7.97 3.50
C LEU A 23 -4.88 7.24 4.82
N THR A 24 -6.14 6.98 5.14
CA THR A 24 -6.54 6.22 6.33
C THR A 24 -5.97 4.80 6.30
N THR A 25 -6.07 4.11 5.15
CA THR A 25 -5.49 2.77 4.98
C THR A 25 -3.97 2.80 5.10
N PHE A 26 -3.29 3.80 4.53
CA PHE A 26 -1.85 3.98 4.70
C PHE A 26 -1.48 4.13 6.17
N MET A 27 -2.17 5.01 6.91
CA MET A 27 -1.89 5.20 8.34
C MET A 27 -2.13 3.92 9.16
N ALA A 28 -3.15 3.12 8.82
CA ALA A 28 -3.42 1.84 9.47
C ALA A 28 -2.30 0.81 9.24
N MET A 29 -1.62 0.87 8.10
CA MET A 29 -0.52 -0.04 7.74
C MET A 29 0.88 0.54 7.97
N ALA A 30 0.99 1.81 8.32
CA ALA A 30 2.26 2.53 8.46
C ALA A 30 3.22 1.87 9.48
N TYR A 31 2.67 1.13 10.44
CA TYR A 31 3.47 0.38 11.41
C TYR A 31 4.44 -0.62 10.73
N ILE A 32 4.11 -1.14 9.55
CA ILE A 32 4.96 -2.07 8.77
C ILE A 32 6.31 -1.43 8.44
N LEU A 33 6.35 -0.12 8.22
CA LEU A 33 7.59 0.62 7.94
C LEU A 33 8.57 0.62 9.12
N ALA A 34 8.07 0.53 10.35
CA ALA A 34 8.90 0.43 11.54
C ALA A 34 9.18 -1.03 11.92
N VAL A 35 8.22 -1.93 11.70
CA VAL A 35 8.32 -3.33 12.13
C VAL A 35 9.20 -4.16 11.18
N ASN A 36 9.08 -4.00 9.85
CA ASN A 36 9.89 -4.78 8.90
C ASN A 36 11.40 -4.57 9.10
N PRO A 37 11.92 -3.33 9.22
CA PRO A 37 13.33 -3.13 9.52
C PRO A 37 13.73 -3.70 10.88
N ASN A 38 12.90 -3.57 11.92
CA ASN A 38 13.21 -4.13 13.25
C ASN A 38 13.35 -5.66 13.23
N ILE A 39 12.46 -6.37 12.52
CA ILE A 39 12.50 -7.83 12.45
C ILE A 39 13.67 -8.30 11.56
N LEU A 40 13.80 -7.75 10.35
CA LEU A 40 14.77 -8.24 9.39
C LEU A 40 16.20 -7.76 9.71
N SER A 41 16.39 -6.63 10.40
CA SER A 41 17.72 -6.20 10.83
C SER A 41 18.36 -7.14 11.86
N ALA A 42 17.55 -7.86 12.63
CA ALA A 42 18.04 -8.92 13.53
C ALA A 42 18.76 -10.06 12.78
N THR A 43 18.51 -10.20 11.47
CA THR A 43 19.19 -11.19 10.60
C THR A 43 20.50 -10.68 9.98
N GLY A 44 20.89 -9.42 10.28
CA GLY A 44 22.08 -8.78 9.71
C GLY A 44 21.83 -8.00 8.41
N MET A 45 20.56 -7.88 7.97
CA MET A 45 20.20 -7.05 6.82
C MET A 45 20.15 -5.56 7.16
N ASN A 46 20.47 -4.69 6.20
CA ASN A 46 20.45 -3.24 6.38
C ASN A 46 19.00 -2.71 6.56
N PRO A 47 18.68 -2.05 7.71
CA PRO A 47 17.34 -1.52 8.00
C PRO A 47 16.79 -0.57 6.93
N ASP A 48 17.63 0.32 6.39
CA ASP A 48 17.23 1.32 5.40
C ASP A 48 16.88 0.66 4.08
N ALA A 49 17.65 -0.37 3.68
CA ALA A 49 17.38 -1.14 2.48
C ALA A 49 16.05 -1.91 2.58
N ILE A 50 15.72 -2.46 3.75
CA ILE A 50 14.45 -3.16 4.01
C ILE A 50 13.28 -2.20 3.93
N LEU A 51 13.42 -0.99 4.50
CA LEU A 51 12.39 0.04 4.43
C LEU A 51 12.11 0.44 2.98
N LEU A 52 13.17 0.69 2.21
CA LEU A 52 13.07 1.04 0.80
C LEU A 52 12.43 -0.08 -0.03
N ALA A 53 12.88 -1.33 0.17
CA ALA A 53 12.32 -2.49 -0.50
C ALA A 53 10.84 -2.69 -0.16
N THR A 54 10.47 -2.51 1.12
CA THR A 54 9.08 -2.62 1.58
C THR A 54 8.19 -1.57 0.94
N ALA A 55 8.63 -0.30 0.96
CA ALA A 55 7.90 0.80 0.36
C ALA A 55 7.72 0.62 -1.15
N LEU A 56 8.79 0.23 -1.86
CA LEU A 56 8.76 0.04 -3.31
C LEU A 56 7.88 -1.15 -3.70
N ALA A 57 7.99 -2.29 -3.02
CA ALA A 57 7.16 -3.46 -3.27
C ALA A 57 5.68 -3.17 -3.02
N SER A 58 5.37 -2.46 -1.93
CA SER A 58 4.00 -2.04 -1.61
C SER A 58 3.45 -1.09 -2.67
N PHE A 59 4.25 -0.12 -3.11
CA PHE A 59 3.86 0.83 -4.15
C PHE A 59 3.54 0.11 -5.47
N VAL A 60 4.42 -0.77 -5.92
CA VAL A 60 4.22 -1.55 -7.16
C VAL A 60 3.01 -2.47 -7.03
N GLY A 61 2.83 -3.15 -5.89
CA GLY A 61 1.69 -4.02 -5.63
C GLY A 61 0.36 -3.27 -5.64
N CYS A 62 0.27 -2.16 -4.90
CA CYS A 62 -0.90 -1.29 -4.89
C CYS A 62 -1.21 -0.73 -6.28
N MET A 63 -0.18 -0.32 -7.03
CA MET A 63 -0.37 0.21 -8.39
C MET A 63 -0.85 -0.87 -9.37
N ALA A 64 -0.32 -2.10 -9.26
CA ALA A 64 -0.80 -3.23 -10.05
C ALA A 64 -2.27 -3.56 -9.72
N MET A 65 -2.65 -3.55 -8.44
CA MET A 65 -4.06 -3.76 -8.03
C MET A 65 -4.98 -2.64 -8.52
N ALA A 66 -4.52 -1.39 -8.48
CA ALA A 66 -5.30 -0.25 -8.95
C ALA A 66 -5.48 -0.27 -10.48
N LEU A 67 -4.43 -0.59 -11.25
CA LEU A 67 -4.46 -0.46 -12.71
C LEU A 67 -4.92 -1.74 -13.44
N LEU A 68 -4.57 -2.92 -12.93
CA LEU A 68 -4.88 -4.20 -13.57
C LEU A 68 -6.18 -4.80 -13.03
N ALA A 69 -6.33 -4.79 -11.70
CA ALA A 69 -7.46 -5.43 -11.04
C ALA A 69 -8.61 -4.44 -10.74
N ASN A 70 -8.32 -3.13 -10.74
CA ASN A 70 -9.27 -2.07 -10.41
C ASN A 70 -9.96 -2.28 -9.04
N TYR A 71 -9.20 -2.80 -8.07
CA TYR A 71 -9.68 -3.05 -6.71
C TYR A 71 -8.94 -2.16 -5.69
N PRO A 72 -9.65 -1.64 -4.67
CA PRO A 72 -9.08 -0.77 -3.64
C PRO A 72 -8.38 -1.58 -2.53
N PHE A 73 -7.38 -2.38 -2.89
CA PHE A 73 -6.59 -3.16 -1.93
C PHE A 73 -5.22 -2.55 -1.71
N ALA A 74 -4.90 -2.26 -0.44
CA ALA A 74 -3.55 -1.93 -0.04
C ALA A 74 -2.75 -3.22 0.18
N LEU A 75 -1.65 -3.36 -0.55
CA LEU A 75 -0.74 -4.49 -0.44
C LEU A 75 0.55 -4.03 0.21
N ALA A 76 1.02 -4.80 1.19
CA ALA A 76 2.34 -4.65 1.78
C ALA A 76 2.99 -6.03 1.95
N PRO A 77 4.33 -6.10 1.97
CA PRO A 77 5.06 -7.34 2.23
C PRO A 77 4.62 -7.94 3.57
N GLY A 78 4.16 -9.19 3.53
CA GLY A 78 3.80 -9.93 4.72
C GLY A 78 5.00 -10.09 5.65
N MET A 79 4.79 -9.82 6.92
CA MET A 79 5.71 -10.23 7.98
C MET A 79 5.58 -11.75 8.07
N GLY A 80 6.67 -12.50 7.85
CA GLY A 80 6.69 -13.95 7.58
C GLY A 80 6.25 -14.87 8.73
N LEU A 81 5.02 -14.69 9.23
CA LEU A 81 4.23 -15.68 9.97
C LEU A 81 3.67 -16.74 9.02
#